data_AF-A0A2H0LH91-F1
#
_entry.id   AF-A0A2H0LH91-F1
#
_cell.length_a   1.000
_cell.length_b   1.000
_cell.length_c   1.000
_cell.angle_alpha   90.00
_cell.angle_beta   90.00
_cell.angle_gamma   90.00
#
_symmetry.space_group_name_H-M   'P 1'
#
loop_
_entity.id
_entity.type
_entity.pdbx_description
1 polymer ?
#
loop_
_entity_poly.entity_id
_entity_poly.type
_entity_poly.pdbx_seq_one_letter_code
_entity_poly.pdbx_strand_id
1 'polypeptide(L)' 'MSLLDLEAKKKALRLIPHGVYVVGVREGGQLNAFTATWLTQVSFEPPLVALGVRRDGVSFKMIQAEQVFS' A
#
# COMPACT_ATOMS: atom_id res chain seq x y z
N MET A 1 -1.40 -16.03 27.44
CA MET A 1 -1.28 -15.27 26.18
C MET A 1 -1.14 -13.81 26.58
N SER A 2 0.04 -13.21 26.48
CA SER A 2 0.20 -11.81 26.89
C SER A 2 -0.67 -10.92 26.01
N LEU A 3 -1.52 -10.11 26.65
CA LEU A 3 -2.26 -9.05 25.97
C LEU A 3 -1.23 -8.03 25.49
N LEU A 4 -1.10 -7.90 24.17
CA LEU A 4 -0.31 -6.85 23.54
C LEU A 4 -0.85 -5.48 23.99
N ASP A 5 0.02 -4.63 24.52
CA ASP A 5 -0.33 -3.24 24.82
C ASP A 5 -0.64 -2.49 23.50
N LEU A 6 -1.90 -2.13 23.32
CA LEU A 6 -2.39 -1.50 22.10
C LEU A 6 -1.89 -0.06 21.93
N GLU A 7 -1.67 0.67 23.03
CA GLU A 7 -1.16 2.04 22.97
C GLU A 7 0.34 2.03 22.65
N ALA A 8 1.10 1.12 23.27
CA ALA A 8 2.50 0.91 22.92
C ALA A 8 2.65 0.50 21.45
N LYS A 9 1.82 -0.45 20.96
CA LYS A 9 1.80 -0.87 19.54
C LYS A 9 1.55 0.31 18.61
N LYS A 10 0.53 1.11 18.89
CA LYS A 10 0.14 2.27 18.06
C LYS A 10 1.24 3.32 18.02
N LYS A 11 1.88 3.60 19.16
CA LYS A 11 3.02 4.53 19.24
C LYS A 11 4.20 4.00 18.43
N ALA A 12 4.55 2.73 18.58
CA ALA A 12 5.66 2.11 17.86
C ALA A 12 5.48 2.17 16.34
N LEU A 13 4.29 1.78 15.82
CA LEU A 13 4.04 1.78 14.37
C LEU A 13 4.07 3.19 13.75
N ARG A 14 3.73 4.23 14.51
CA ARG A 14 3.77 5.63 14.03
C ARG A 14 5.17 6.23 13.96
N LEU A 15 6.17 5.56 14.54
CA LEU A 15 7.57 5.99 14.43
C LEU A 15 8.24 5.53 13.14
N ILE A 16 7.60 4.64 12.36
CA ILE A 16 8.15 4.18 11.09
C ILE A 16 8.05 5.33 10.08
N PRO A 17 9.17 5.80 9.51
CA PRO A 17 9.13 6.84 8.50
C PRO A 17 8.57 6.27 7.19
N HIS A 18 7.70 7.05 6.55
CA HIS A 18 7.11 6.69 5.26
C HIS A 18 7.25 7.85 4.28
N GLY A 19 7.56 7.54 3.03
CA GLY A 19 7.29 8.44 1.92
C GLY A 19 5.79 8.61 1.69
N VAL A 20 5.39 9.65 0.97
CA VAL A 20 4.02 9.83 0.49
C VAL A 20 4.06 9.73 -1.03
N TYR A 21 3.32 8.78 -1.57
CA TYR A 21 3.26 8.47 -3.00
C TYR A 21 1.84 8.68 -3.51
N VAL A 22 1.70 9.00 -4.79
CA VAL A 22 0.42 8.93 -5.51
C VAL A 22 0.47 7.68 -6.36
N VAL A 23 -0.51 6.79 -6.18
CA VAL A 23 -0.65 5.56 -6.95
C VAL A 23 -1.84 5.70 -7.89
N GLY A 24 -1.57 5.56 -9.18
CA GLY A 24 -2.57 5.57 -10.25
C GLY A 24 -3.04 4.15 -10.59
N VAL A 25 -4.33 4.02 -10.86
CA VAL A 25 -4.95 2.76 -11.29
C VAL A 25 -5.95 3.03 -12.41
N ARG A 26 -6.13 2.05 -13.30
CA ARG A 26 -7.08 2.11 -14.41
C ARG A 26 -7.75 0.76 -14.57
N GLU A 27 -9.05 0.76 -14.84
CA GLU A 27 -9.82 -0.41 -15.24
C GLU A 27 -10.68 -0.03 -16.46
N GLY A 28 -10.36 -0.59 -17.63
CA GLY A 28 -10.94 -0.12 -18.89
C GLY A 28 -10.79 1.40 -19.08
N GLY A 29 -11.92 2.12 -19.15
CA GLY A 29 -11.97 3.59 -19.28
C GLY A 29 -12.02 4.36 -17.96
N GLN A 30 -12.07 3.67 -16.81
CA GLN A 30 -12.15 4.30 -15.50
C GLN A 30 -10.76 4.54 -14.93
N LEU A 31 -10.52 5.76 -14.43
CA LEU A 31 -9.26 6.16 -13.80
C LEU A 31 -9.50 6.48 -12.33
N ASN A 32 -8.54 6.11 -11.48
CA ASN A 32 -8.52 6.51 -10.08
C ASN A 32 -7.07 6.74 -9.62
N ALA A 33 -6.90 7.56 -8.58
CA ALA A 33 -5.62 7.76 -7.92
C ALA A 33 -5.81 7.88 -6.41
N PHE A 34 -4.84 7.40 -5.65
CA PHE A 34 -4.88 7.46 -4.18
C PHE A 34 -3.49 7.70 -3.60
N THR A 35 -3.45 8.27 -2.40
CA THR A 35 -2.20 8.42 -1.65
C THR A 35 -1.83 7.13 -0.94
N ALA A 36 -0.56 6.73 -1.04
CA ALA A 36 -0.02 5.56 -0.37
C ALA A 36 1.22 5.92 0.46
N THR A 37 1.38 5.27 1.60
CA THR A 37 2.55 5.42 2.48
C THR A 37 3.27 4.09 2.74
N TRP A 38 2.58 2.96 2.51
CA TRP A 38 3.14 1.61 2.66
C TRP A 38 3.66 1.09 1.31
N LEU A 39 4.78 1.65 0.87
CA LEU A 39 5.51 1.23 -0.32
C LEU A 39 6.98 1.01 0.05
N THR A 40 7.57 -0.11 -0.38
CA THR A 40 8.99 -0.39 -0.15
C THR A 40 9.58 -1.22 -1.28
N GLN A 41 10.87 -1.04 -1.56
CA GLN A 41 11.61 -1.91 -2.47
C GLN A 41 11.84 -3.27 -1.80
N VAL A 42 11.63 -4.36 -2.53
CA VAL A 42 11.81 -5.73 -2.02
C VAL A 42 12.83 -6.55 -2.79
N SER A 43 13.32 -6.05 -3.92
CA SER A 43 14.41 -6.67 -4.68
C SER A 43 15.16 -5.66 -5.55
N PHE A 44 16.45 -5.93 -5.77
CA PHE A 44 17.27 -5.20 -6.74
C PHE A 44 17.22 -5.85 -8.12
N GLU A 45 17.39 -7.18 -8.18
CA GLU A 45 17.36 -7.97 -9.42
C GLU A 45 16.48 -9.22 -9.18
N PRO A 46 15.32 -9.33 -9.84
CA PRO A 46 14.67 -8.30 -10.64
C PRO A 46 14.25 -7.09 -9.78
N PRO A 47 14.06 -5.89 -10.34
CA PRO A 47 13.67 -4.70 -9.57
C PRO A 47 12.20 -4.81 -9.15
N LEU A 48 11.95 -5.04 -7.85
CA LEU A 48 10.60 -5.24 -7.30
C LEU A 48 10.28 -4.27 -6.18
N VAL A 49 8.99 -3.90 -6.10
CA VAL A 49 8.40 -3.16 -4.99
C VAL A 49 7.22 -3.93 -4.39
N ALA A 50 6.94 -3.68 -3.12
CA ALA A 50 5.72 -4.11 -2.46
C ALA A 50 4.89 -2.90 -2.04
N LEU A 51 3.60 -2.91 -2.40
CA LEU A 51 2.63 -1.87 -2.07
C LEU A 51 1.51 -2.46 -1.20
N GLY A 52 1.33 -1.90 -0.01
CA GLY A 52 0.20 -2.20 0.87
C GLY A 52 -1.04 -1.42 0.45
N VAL A 53 -2.08 -2.12 -0.01
CA VAL A 53 -3.36 -1.52 -0.44
C VAL A 53 -4.50 -2.00 0.46
N ARG A 54 -5.38 -1.07 0.84
CA ARG A 54 -6.60 -1.37 1.58
C ARG A 54 -7.54 -2.27 0.78
N ARG A 55 -7.84 -3.45 1.31
CA ARG A 55 -8.69 -4.47 0.65
C ARG A 55 -10.12 -4.00 0.34
N ASP A 56 -10.67 -3.11 1.15
CA ASP A 56 -12.02 -2.57 1.03
C ASP A 56 -12.13 -1.39 0.03
N GLY A 57 -11.01 -0.94 -0.54
CA GLY A 57 -10.97 0.20 -1.47
C GLY A 57 -11.26 -0.17 -2.93
N VAL A 58 -11.81 0.78 -3.68
CA VAL A 58 -12.05 0.66 -5.13
C VAL A 58 -10.74 0.34 -5.88
N SER A 59 -9.64 1.03 -5.54
CA SER A 59 -8.34 0.81 -6.18
C SER A 59 -7.83 -0.62 -6.05
N PHE A 60 -8.10 -1.31 -4.92
CA PHE A 60 -7.67 -2.70 -4.74
C PHE A 60 -8.36 -3.64 -5.74
N LYS A 61 -9.64 -3.42 -6.01
CA LYS A 61 -10.40 -4.19 -7.01
C LYS A 61 -9.84 -3.94 -8.41
N MET A 62 -9.60 -2.68 -8.76
CA MET A 62 -9.03 -2.31 -10.05
C MET A 62 -7.63 -2.92 -10.25
N ILE A 63 -6.76 -2.86 -9.23
CA ILE A 63 -5.43 -3.50 -9.27
C ILE A 63 -5.55 -5.01 -9.45
N GLN A 64 -6.49 -5.68 -8.76
CA GLN A 64 -6.69 -7.11 -8.93
C GLN A 64 -7.21 -7.48 -10.33
N ALA A 65 -8.10 -6.68 -10.90
CA ALA A 65 -8.64 -6.93 -12.24
C ALA A 65 -7.57 -6.77 -13.34
N GLU A 66 -6.73 -5.75 -13.23
CA GLU A 66 -5.85 -5.31 -14.33
C GLU A 66 -4.38 -5.67 -14.10
N GLN A 67 -3.99 -6.06 -12.89
CA GLN A 67 -2.63 -6.46 -12.49
C GLN A 67 -1.55 -5.39 -12.79
N VAL A 68 -1.94 -4.13 -12.89
CA VAL A 68 -1.06 -3.00 -13.19
C VAL A 68 -1.43 -1.79 -12.32
N PHE A 69 -0.41 -1.06 -11.88
CA PHE A 69 -0.53 0.26 -11.24
C PHE A 69 0.68 1.13 -11.64
N SER A 70 0.58 2.44 -11.41
CA SER A 70 1.67 3.41 -11.59
C SER A 70 1.99 4.11 -10.28
#